data_AF-E1VKP4-F1
#
_entry.id   AF-E1VKP4-F1
#
_cell.length_a   1.000
_cell.length_b   1.000
_cell.length_c   1.000
_cell.angle_alpha   90.00
_cell.angle_beta   90.00
_cell.angle_gamma   90.00
#
_symmetry.space_group_name_H-M   'P 1'
#
loop_
_entity.id
_entity.type
_entity.pdbx_description
1 polymer ?
#
loop_
_entity_poly.entity_id
_entity_poly.type
_entity_poly.pdbx_seq_one_letter_code
_entity_poly.pdbx_strand_id
1 'polypeptide(L)'
;MLSGSQAMVAAPVSQTVPVSGANIVDLIKVGLTGISGGCLNYCITGICVHYNGLKVIISPRIAHNTSEFTVSSFRAQGQQPWIEWKRVFGNIQASLANGIFGTLLGTGQIGGYGTYTEEHKENDRQLPFKEVDINGHPLALLPMLLGSGGMTAGGATQPPTEADFTEAQTAAGSMVDASDFAAMFMNSEILDVFSYMNTMNQIGTMASEMSEVMDYLSSMQDLASGMGGSGSYDLLCESTVTPFIPFYLSAIDTLTWRLPWPDVLTHSVDLAYGMTPFLPNRKVIGTPDAMPTLTNGVWAGLYPRIGFVNQEHDGKVGAVASQRALDLVLAEDGNDHFGHVTLFNPGFANQRDWHIIPYEFHASGVKGGVWQQVHPIPKAECRPSLYRDRELSDTAEDHSAPVVLGGDQNYIWAFWRRYECCMNRKGVFIGAIPTPDICLF
;
A
#
# COMPACT_ATOMS: atom_id res chain seq x y z
N MET A 1 48.80 25.12 32.24
CA MET A 1 47.37 25.47 32.44
C MET A 1 46.85 25.97 31.12
N LEU A 2 46.30 25.06 30.31
CA LEU A 2 45.80 25.36 28.96
C LEU A 2 44.30 25.63 29.06
N SER A 3 43.91 26.84 28.67
CA SER A 3 42.53 27.26 28.42
C SER A 3 42.12 26.76 27.03
N GLY A 4 41.03 26.00 26.94
CA GLY A 4 40.46 25.52 25.69
C GLY A 4 38.95 25.34 25.86
N SER A 5 38.20 26.38 25.52
CA SER A 5 36.74 26.33 25.43
C SER A 5 36.36 25.74 24.08
N GLN A 6 35.81 24.53 24.05
CA GLN A 6 35.15 23.99 22.85
C GLN A 6 33.68 24.39 22.89
N ALA A 7 33.30 25.31 21.99
CA ALA A 7 31.92 25.59 21.67
C ALA A 7 31.39 24.42 20.82
N MET A 8 30.43 23.68 21.37
CA MET A 8 29.66 22.68 20.63
C MET A 8 28.67 23.44 19.73
N VAL A 9 28.95 23.48 18.43
CA VAL A 9 28.03 24.03 17.44
C VAL A 9 26.87 23.06 17.29
N ALA A 10 25.72 23.38 17.90
CA ALA A 10 24.47 22.68 17.63
C ALA A 10 24.04 22.99 16.19
N ALA A 11 24.03 21.98 15.32
CA ALA A 11 23.38 22.07 14.02
C ALA A 11 21.88 22.33 14.23
N PRO A 12 21.23 23.23 13.47
CA PRO A 12 19.79 23.40 13.56
C PRO A 12 19.12 22.15 12.99
N VAL A 13 18.56 21.32 13.88
CA VAL A 13 17.52 20.37 13.47
C VAL A 13 16.35 21.23 13.00
N SER A 14 16.14 21.27 11.68
CA SER A 14 14.92 21.82 11.09
C SER A 14 13.75 20.95 11.56
N GLN A 15 13.21 21.26 12.73
CA GLN A 15 11.99 20.65 13.24
C GLN A 15 10.83 21.29 12.49
N THR A 16 10.49 20.73 11.34
CA THR A 16 9.20 20.95 10.70
C THR A 16 8.12 20.42 11.65
N VAL A 17 7.26 21.32 12.13
CA VAL A 17 6.05 21.00 12.90
C VAL A 17 5.28 19.87 12.18
N PRO A 18 4.86 18.79 12.87
CA PRO A 18 4.12 17.72 12.23
C PRO A 18 2.78 18.25 11.72
N VAL A 19 2.59 18.21 10.40
CA VAL A 19 1.30 18.46 9.74
C VAL A 19 0.36 17.35 10.17
N SER A 20 -0.90 17.64 10.51
CA SER A 20 -1.90 16.66 10.98
C SER A 20 -2.43 15.73 9.87
N GLY A 21 -1.58 15.32 8.93
CA GLY A 21 -1.97 14.55 7.75
C GLY A 21 -1.17 14.90 6.49
N ALA A 22 -1.54 14.25 5.39
CA ALA A 22 -1.04 14.53 4.04
C ALA A 22 -2.22 14.82 3.10
N ASN A 23 -2.00 15.73 2.15
CA ASN A 23 -2.96 16.03 1.09
C ASN A 23 -2.62 15.25 -0.20
N ILE A 24 -3.49 15.34 -1.21
CA ILE A 24 -3.29 14.68 -2.51
C ILE A 24 -1.97 15.08 -3.19
N VAL A 25 -1.58 16.35 -3.09
CA VAL A 25 -0.33 16.85 -3.69
C VAL A 25 0.86 16.22 -2.99
N ASP A 26 0.83 16.06 -1.66
CA ASP A 26 1.90 15.41 -0.90
C ASP A 26 2.09 13.95 -1.35
N LEU A 27 0.99 13.19 -1.55
CA LEU A 27 1.05 11.81 -2.07
C LEU A 27 1.75 11.75 -3.44
N ILE A 28 1.38 12.67 -4.34
CA ILE A 28 1.98 12.76 -5.68
C ILE A 28 3.46 13.14 -5.57
N LYS A 29 3.81 14.17 -4.79
CA LYS A 29 5.20 14.63 -4.60
C LYS A 29 6.09 13.51 -4.11
N VAL A 30 5.68 12.87 -3.02
CA VAL A 30 6.47 11.82 -2.38
C VAL A 30 6.62 10.65 -3.33
N GLY A 31 5.54 10.21 -3.97
CA GLY A 31 5.63 9.10 -4.91
C GLY A 31 6.51 9.39 -6.13
N LEU A 32 6.50 10.62 -6.67
CA LEU A 32 7.41 11.01 -7.78
C LEU A 32 8.87 10.95 -7.33
N THR A 33 9.20 11.48 -6.14
CA THR A 33 10.56 11.32 -5.57
C THR A 33 10.91 9.87 -5.26
N GLY A 34 9.89 9.01 -5.07
CA GLY A 34 10.06 7.57 -4.90
C GLY A 34 10.65 6.89 -6.14
N ILE A 35 10.28 7.37 -7.32
CA ILE A 35 10.73 6.79 -8.60
C ILE A 35 12.24 6.85 -8.72
N SER A 36 12.83 8.02 -8.49
CA SER A 36 14.28 8.22 -8.48
C SER A 36 14.94 7.72 -7.19
N GLY A 37 14.16 7.51 -6.11
CA GLY A 37 14.60 6.92 -4.84
C GLY A 37 14.66 5.39 -4.80
N GLY A 38 14.55 4.71 -5.96
CA GLY A 38 14.66 3.26 -6.09
C GLY A 38 13.34 2.49 -5.88
N CYS A 39 12.21 3.18 -5.65
CA CYS A 39 10.90 2.52 -5.57
C CYS A 39 10.49 1.85 -6.87
N LEU A 40 10.81 2.46 -8.01
CA LEU A 40 10.44 1.94 -9.32
C LEU A 40 11.14 0.60 -9.63
N ASN A 41 12.39 0.40 -9.19
CA ASN A 41 13.20 -0.82 -9.41
C ASN A 41 13.05 -1.35 -10.85
N TYR A 42 13.42 -0.54 -11.83
CA TYR A 42 13.10 -0.82 -13.22
C TYR A 42 14.12 -1.78 -13.85
N CYS A 43 13.67 -2.89 -14.43
CA CYS A 43 14.52 -3.90 -15.05
C CYS A 43 13.99 -4.36 -16.42
N ILE A 44 14.90 -4.67 -17.35
CA ILE A 44 14.59 -5.48 -18.53
C ILE A 44 14.84 -6.94 -18.19
N THR A 45 13.81 -7.76 -18.32
CA THR A 45 13.83 -9.20 -17.96
C THR A 45 13.83 -10.11 -19.19
N GLY A 46 13.61 -9.54 -20.38
CA GLY A 46 13.56 -10.34 -21.60
C GLY A 46 13.18 -9.57 -22.87
N ILE A 47 12.82 -10.34 -23.89
CA ILE A 47 12.35 -9.84 -25.19
C ILE A 47 10.99 -10.47 -25.49
N CYS A 48 10.01 -9.64 -25.83
CA CYS A 48 8.69 -10.05 -26.29
C CYS A 48 8.58 -10.02 -27.80
N VAL A 49 7.82 -10.98 -28.35
CA VAL A 49 7.51 -11.08 -29.77
C VAL A 49 6.01 -11.08 -29.97
N HIS A 50 5.51 -10.07 -30.68
CA HIS A 50 4.11 -9.93 -31.08
C HIS A 50 3.97 -9.98 -32.60
N TYR A 51 2.80 -10.36 -33.09
CA TYR A 51 2.48 -10.35 -34.51
C TYR A 51 1.13 -9.67 -34.75
N ASN A 52 1.10 -8.65 -35.59
CA ASN A 52 -0.11 -7.88 -35.85
C ASN A 52 -0.79 -8.22 -37.20
N GLY A 53 -0.39 -9.32 -37.85
CA GLY A 53 -0.90 -9.71 -39.17
C GLY A 53 -0.07 -9.19 -40.36
N LEU A 54 0.74 -8.14 -40.18
CA LEU A 54 1.57 -7.57 -41.25
C LEU A 54 3.06 -7.63 -40.93
N LYS A 55 3.43 -7.47 -39.66
CA LYS A 55 4.82 -7.47 -39.22
C LYS A 55 4.97 -8.13 -37.85
N VAL A 56 6.17 -8.66 -37.62
CA VAL A 56 6.63 -9.06 -36.29
C VAL A 56 7.06 -7.80 -35.54
N ILE A 57 6.58 -7.65 -34.32
CA ILE A 57 6.90 -6.57 -33.41
C ILE A 57 7.73 -7.16 -32.28
N ILE A 58 8.96 -6.67 -32.16
CA ILE A 58 9.89 -7.04 -31.10
C ILE A 58 9.95 -5.87 -30.12
N SER A 59 9.82 -6.16 -28.83
CA SER A 59 9.89 -5.18 -27.76
C SER A 59 10.54 -5.78 -26.52
N PRO A 60 11.21 -4.98 -25.68
CA PRO A 60 11.67 -5.48 -24.38
C PRO A 60 10.52 -5.91 -23.48
N ARG A 61 10.80 -6.93 -22.66
CA ARG A 61 10.00 -7.31 -21.50
C ARG A 61 10.60 -6.62 -20.29
N ILE A 62 9.76 -5.93 -19.54
CA ILE A 62 10.15 -5.08 -18.42
C ILE A 62 9.50 -5.57 -17.14
N ALA A 63 10.19 -5.37 -16.02
CA ALA A 63 9.65 -5.51 -14.69
C ALA A 63 9.96 -4.26 -13.87
N HIS A 64 8.95 -3.70 -13.21
CA HIS A 64 9.10 -2.54 -12.34
C HIS A 64 8.00 -2.52 -11.28
N ASN A 65 8.14 -1.70 -10.26
CA ASN A 65 7.08 -1.47 -9.30
C ASN A 65 6.22 -0.26 -9.70
N THR A 66 4.92 -0.31 -9.43
CA THR A 66 3.99 0.80 -9.67
C THR A 66 3.34 1.19 -8.34
N SER A 67 3.31 2.49 -8.03
CA SER A 67 2.63 2.98 -6.83
C SER A 67 1.13 2.88 -7.01
N GLU A 68 0.52 1.90 -6.35
CA GLU A 68 -0.87 1.53 -6.58
C GLU A 68 -1.77 1.81 -5.40
N PHE A 69 -1.30 1.60 -4.17
CA PHE A 69 -2.14 1.79 -2.99
C PHE A 69 -1.56 2.82 -2.05
N THR A 70 -2.41 3.70 -1.56
CA THR A 70 -2.19 4.50 -0.36
C THR A 70 -2.81 3.74 0.81
N VAL A 71 -1.96 3.29 1.73
CA VAL A 71 -2.36 2.59 2.95
C VAL A 71 -2.22 3.55 4.11
N SER A 72 -3.34 3.92 4.72
CA SER A 72 -3.39 4.82 5.87
C SER A 72 -3.73 4.03 7.12
N SER A 73 -2.89 4.12 8.16
CA SER A 73 -3.25 3.59 9.49
C SER A 73 -3.44 4.72 10.50
N PHE A 74 -4.45 4.59 11.34
CA PHE A 74 -4.83 5.63 12.30
C PHE A 74 -5.53 5.04 13.52
N ARG A 75 -5.61 5.80 14.61
CA ARG A 75 -6.03 5.24 15.90
C ARG A 75 -7.55 5.04 16.06
N ALA A 76 -8.36 5.87 15.42
CA ALA A 76 -9.81 5.86 15.57
C ALA A 76 -10.50 6.52 14.36
N GLN A 77 -11.79 6.24 14.16
CA GLN A 77 -12.54 6.85 13.06
C GLN A 77 -12.48 8.39 13.13
N GLY A 78 -12.41 9.04 11.97
CA GLY A 78 -12.21 10.49 11.88
C GLY A 78 -10.78 10.97 12.17
N GLN A 79 -9.83 10.08 12.49
CA GLN A 79 -8.40 10.40 12.56
C GLN A 79 -7.61 10.00 11.31
N GLN A 80 -8.31 9.70 10.20
CA GLN A 80 -7.68 9.44 8.92
C GLN A 80 -6.66 10.56 8.56
N PRO A 81 -5.37 10.22 8.33
CA PRO A 81 -4.33 11.19 8.00
C PRO A 81 -4.41 11.74 6.57
N TRP A 82 -5.10 11.08 5.64
CA TRP A 82 -5.35 11.67 4.32
C TRP A 82 -6.49 12.69 4.41
N ILE A 83 -6.15 13.97 4.28
CA ILE A 83 -7.04 15.10 4.59
C ILE A 83 -8.32 15.11 3.73
N GLU A 84 -8.21 14.92 2.42
CA GLU A 84 -9.36 14.88 1.51
C GLU A 84 -10.23 13.66 1.78
N TRP A 85 -9.62 12.49 1.99
CA TRP A 85 -10.33 11.26 2.35
C TRP A 85 -11.14 11.43 3.64
N LYS A 86 -10.50 11.97 4.68
CA LYS A 86 -11.12 12.25 5.96
C LYS A 86 -12.32 13.18 5.84
N ARG A 87 -12.23 14.23 5.01
CA ARG A 87 -13.32 15.19 4.80
C ARG A 87 -14.55 14.52 4.18
N VAL A 88 -14.32 13.60 3.25
CA VAL A 88 -15.39 12.95 2.47
C VAL A 88 -15.99 11.76 3.24
N PHE A 89 -15.15 10.85 3.70
CA PHE A 89 -15.59 9.56 4.23
C PHE A 89 -15.60 9.48 5.76
N GLY A 90 -14.96 10.44 6.45
CA GLY A 90 -14.78 10.37 7.90
C GLY A 90 -16.08 10.29 8.69
N ASN A 91 -17.10 11.05 8.29
CA ASN A 91 -18.42 11.04 8.96
C ASN A 91 -19.19 9.75 8.67
N ILE A 92 -19.10 9.23 7.46
CA ILE A 92 -19.84 8.04 7.03
C ILE A 92 -19.26 6.80 7.70
N GLN A 93 -17.94 6.64 7.69
CA GLN A 93 -17.24 5.57 8.40
C GLN A 93 -17.58 5.57 9.91
N ALA A 94 -17.65 6.74 10.53
CA ALA A 94 -18.02 6.86 11.94
C ALA A 94 -19.47 6.42 12.21
N SER A 95 -20.41 6.77 11.32
CA SER A 95 -21.81 6.36 11.42
C SER A 95 -21.97 4.84 11.30
N LEU A 96 -21.37 4.24 10.27
CA LEU A 96 -21.45 2.80 10.00
C LEU A 96 -20.84 1.97 11.13
N ALA A 97 -19.65 2.34 11.61
CA ALA A 97 -19.00 1.65 12.72
C ALA A 97 -19.87 1.65 13.99
N ASN A 98 -20.48 2.80 14.33
CA ASN A 98 -21.31 2.92 15.53
C ASN A 98 -22.66 2.18 15.40
N GLY A 99 -23.27 2.19 14.21
CA GLY A 99 -24.56 1.53 13.96
C GLY A 99 -24.51 0.00 14.03
N ILE A 100 -23.42 -0.59 13.53
CA ILE A 100 -23.20 -2.05 13.55
C ILE A 100 -22.93 -2.52 14.98
N PHE A 101 -22.05 -1.82 15.72
CA PHE A 101 -21.70 -2.19 17.09
C PHE A 101 -22.87 -2.10 18.06
N GLY A 102 -23.62 -0.98 17.97
CA GLY A 102 -24.78 -0.75 18.85
C GLY A 102 -25.85 -1.83 18.70
N THR A 103 -26.02 -2.37 17.50
CA THR A 103 -27.05 -3.37 17.18
C THR A 103 -26.61 -4.80 17.52
N LEU A 104 -25.35 -5.18 17.29
CA LEU A 104 -24.92 -6.58 17.38
C LEU A 104 -24.43 -7.00 18.77
N LEU A 105 -23.75 -6.12 19.51
CA LEU A 105 -23.05 -6.50 20.75
C LEU A 105 -23.59 -5.83 22.01
N GLY A 106 -24.52 -4.87 21.88
CA GLY A 106 -25.11 -4.14 23.02
C GLY A 106 -24.10 -3.34 23.87
N THR A 107 -22.83 -3.39 23.50
CA THR A 107 -21.69 -2.67 24.07
C THR A 107 -21.19 -1.65 23.05
N GLY A 108 -20.91 -0.43 23.50
CA GLY A 108 -20.24 0.58 22.67
C GLY A 108 -18.88 0.08 22.14
N GLN A 109 -18.41 0.72 21.06
CA GLN A 109 -17.12 0.54 20.35
C GLN A 109 -16.14 -0.50 20.95
N ILE A 110 -15.94 -1.64 20.27
CA ILE A 110 -14.83 -2.56 20.56
C ILE A 110 -13.64 -2.11 19.73
N GLY A 111 -12.58 -1.56 20.32
CA GLY A 111 -11.42 -1.09 19.56
C GLY A 111 -11.59 0.28 18.88
N GLY A 112 -10.46 0.94 18.66
CA GLY A 112 -10.33 2.39 18.52
C GLY A 112 -9.77 2.95 19.82
N TYR A 113 -8.78 3.84 19.77
CA TYR A 113 -8.23 4.50 20.97
C TYR A 113 -9.29 5.47 21.52
N GLY A 114 -10.30 4.91 22.18
CA GLY A 114 -11.41 5.61 22.83
C GLY A 114 -11.09 5.78 24.30
N THR A 115 -11.11 7.04 24.74
CA THR A 115 -11.12 7.51 26.12
C THR A 115 -11.92 6.60 27.06
N TYR A 116 -11.25 5.91 27.98
CA TYR A 116 -11.88 5.54 29.24
C TYR A 116 -11.64 6.68 30.23
N THR A 117 -12.72 7.27 30.71
CA THR A 117 -12.72 8.25 31.79
C THR A 117 -12.55 7.61 33.18
N GLU A 118 -12.29 6.31 33.28
CA GLU A 118 -12.08 5.64 34.56
C GLU A 118 -10.62 5.29 34.79
N GLU A 119 -10.01 6.18 35.57
CA GLU A 119 -8.73 6.04 36.23
C GLU A 119 -8.84 4.96 37.33
N HIS A 120 -8.64 3.69 36.97
CA HIS A 120 -8.38 2.63 37.95
C HIS A 120 -6.95 2.09 37.78
N LYS A 121 -6.04 2.77 38.51
CA LYS A 121 -4.77 2.27 39.05
C LYS A 121 -3.83 1.54 38.07
N GLU A 122 -2.87 2.31 37.54
CA GLU A 122 -1.46 1.97 37.20
C GLU A 122 -1.10 0.70 36.39
N ASN A 123 -1.99 -0.26 36.14
CA ASN A 123 -1.62 -1.56 35.55
C ASN A 123 -2.43 -1.99 34.31
N ASP A 124 -3.37 -1.17 33.82
CA ASP A 124 -4.13 -1.51 32.62
C ASP A 124 -3.38 -1.07 31.35
N ARG A 125 -2.54 -1.97 30.83
CA ARG A 125 -1.94 -1.82 29.49
C ARG A 125 -2.94 -2.30 28.44
N GLN A 126 -3.59 -1.36 27.76
CA GLN A 126 -4.47 -1.68 26.63
C GLN A 126 -3.64 -2.17 25.44
N LEU A 127 -4.14 -3.20 24.74
CA LEU A 127 -3.56 -3.63 23.47
C LEU A 127 -3.80 -2.53 22.42
N PRO A 128 -2.74 -1.99 21.80
CA PRO A 128 -2.90 -0.98 20.76
C PRO A 128 -3.72 -1.49 19.57
N PHE A 129 -4.54 -0.59 19.03
CA PHE A 129 -5.41 -0.84 17.91
C PHE A 129 -5.23 0.23 16.83
N LYS A 130 -5.30 -0.18 15.56
CA LYS A 130 -5.32 0.72 14.41
C LYS A 130 -6.46 0.38 13.47
N GLU A 131 -7.12 1.41 13.01
CA GLU A 131 -7.90 1.40 11.79
C GLU A 131 -6.96 1.51 10.59
N VAL A 132 -7.38 0.93 9.47
CA VAL A 132 -6.66 0.99 8.21
C VAL A 132 -7.63 1.20 7.05
N ASP A 133 -7.29 2.17 6.21
CA ASP A 133 -7.94 2.39 4.93
C ASP A 133 -6.92 2.18 3.80
N ILE A 134 -7.31 1.43 2.77
CA ILE A 134 -6.52 1.18 1.56
C ILE A 134 -7.27 1.79 0.38
N ASN A 135 -6.60 2.71 -0.29
CA ASN A 135 -7.17 3.50 -1.38
C ASN A 135 -6.22 3.46 -2.59
N GLY A 136 -6.77 3.57 -3.79
CA GLY A 136 -5.94 3.70 -4.99
C GLY A 136 -5.07 4.95 -4.95
N HIS A 137 -3.77 4.79 -5.16
CA HIS A 137 -2.78 5.85 -5.12
C HIS A 137 -2.92 6.75 -6.36
N PRO A 138 -2.85 8.10 -6.22
CA PRO A 138 -2.97 9.03 -7.36
C PRO A 138 -2.01 8.75 -8.52
N LEU A 139 -0.79 8.31 -8.20
CA LEU A 139 0.24 7.95 -9.19
C LEU A 139 0.00 6.64 -9.93
N ALA A 140 -1.06 5.89 -9.61
CA ALA A 140 -1.48 4.75 -10.43
C ALA A 140 -1.83 5.18 -11.88
N LEU A 141 -2.08 6.48 -12.11
CA LEU A 141 -2.29 7.08 -13.44
C LEU A 141 -1.00 7.32 -14.23
N LEU A 142 0.16 7.21 -13.61
CA LEU A 142 1.43 7.55 -14.26
C LEU A 142 1.71 6.72 -15.54
N PRO A 143 1.47 5.39 -15.57
CA PRO A 143 1.64 4.61 -16.79
C PRO A 143 0.77 5.11 -17.95
N MET A 144 -0.43 5.60 -17.66
CA MET A 144 -1.32 6.18 -18.66
C MET A 144 -0.81 7.54 -19.18
N LEU A 145 -0.18 8.35 -18.32
CA LEU A 145 0.41 9.63 -18.71
C LEU A 145 1.66 9.46 -19.59
N LEU A 146 2.46 8.43 -19.29
CA LEU A 146 3.73 8.16 -19.97
C LEU A 146 3.60 7.17 -21.14
N GLY A 147 2.43 6.53 -21.25
CA GLY A 147 2.11 5.57 -22.29
C GLY A 147 2.04 6.21 -23.68
N SER A 148 2.37 5.41 -24.68
CA SER A 148 2.45 5.84 -26.08
C SER A 148 1.12 5.78 -26.83
N GLY A 149 0.13 5.10 -26.27
CA GLY A 149 -1.26 5.13 -26.69
C GLY A 149 -2.09 5.66 -25.54
N GLY A 150 -2.61 6.89 -25.65
CA GLY A 150 -3.52 7.42 -24.64
C GLY A 150 -4.68 6.47 -24.34
N MET A 151 -5.13 6.44 -23.09
CA MET A 151 -6.30 5.70 -22.56
C MET A 151 -6.72 4.46 -23.40
N THR A 152 -5.83 3.48 -23.57
CA THR A 152 -6.27 2.18 -24.07
C THR A 152 -6.95 1.47 -22.90
N ALA A 153 -8.27 1.29 -23.01
CA ALA A 153 -9.18 0.73 -21.99
C ALA A 153 -8.95 -0.76 -21.67
N GLY A 154 -7.69 -1.18 -21.48
CA GLY A 154 -7.30 -2.59 -21.30
C GLY A 154 -6.92 -2.97 -19.88
N GLY A 155 -6.48 -2.03 -19.04
CA GLY A 155 -6.02 -2.32 -17.68
C GLY A 155 -6.39 -1.27 -16.64
N ALA A 156 -6.63 0.00 -17.02
CA ALA A 156 -7.37 0.91 -16.15
C ALA A 156 -8.81 0.41 -16.05
N THR A 157 -9.15 -0.25 -14.94
CA THR A 157 -10.54 -0.51 -14.57
C THR A 157 -11.32 0.78 -14.77
N GLN A 158 -12.33 0.72 -15.64
CA GLN A 158 -13.34 1.76 -15.74
C GLN A 158 -13.82 2.09 -14.32
N PRO A 159 -14.21 3.35 -14.02
CA PRO A 159 -14.78 3.67 -12.73
C PRO A 159 -15.83 2.61 -12.37
N PRO A 160 -15.75 2.02 -11.16
CA PRO A 160 -16.54 0.86 -10.81
C PRO A 160 -18.01 1.11 -11.12
N THR A 161 -18.63 0.15 -11.80
CA THR A 161 -20.03 0.21 -12.17
C THR A 161 -20.89 -0.14 -10.96
N GLU A 162 -22.17 0.23 -10.98
CA GLU A 162 -23.14 -0.12 -9.92
C GLU A 162 -23.17 -1.63 -9.60
N ALA A 163 -22.81 -2.47 -10.59
CA ALA A 163 -22.66 -3.91 -10.44
C ALA A 163 -21.44 -4.33 -9.59
N ASP A 164 -20.32 -3.62 -9.69
CA ASP A 164 -19.11 -3.89 -8.89
C ASP A 164 -19.36 -3.58 -7.40
N PHE A 165 -20.21 -2.59 -7.13
CA PHE A 165 -20.67 -2.29 -5.78
C PHE A 165 -21.65 -3.33 -5.23
N THR A 166 -22.30 -4.12 -6.09
CA THR A 166 -23.33 -5.08 -5.66
C THR A 166 -22.73 -6.23 -4.86
N GLU A 167 -21.49 -6.65 -5.14
CA GLU A 167 -20.81 -7.71 -4.38
C GLU A 167 -20.42 -7.24 -2.98
N ALA A 168 -19.79 -6.06 -2.87
CA ALA A 168 -19.50 -5.40 -1.59
C ALA A 168 -20.79 -5.10 -0.79
N GLN A 169 -21.86 -4.68 -1.47
CA GLN A 169 -23.16 -4.43 -0.87
C GLN A 169 -23.90 -5.72 -0.48
N THR A 170 -23.63 -6.86 -1.13
CA THR A 170 -24.21 -8.16 -0.73
C THR A 170 -23.49 -8.72 0.49
N ALA A 171 -22.16 -8.59 0.56
CA ALA A 171 -21.39 -8.92 1.75
C ALA A 171 -21.82 -8.04 2.94
N ALA A 172 -21.92 -6.71 2.73
CA ALA A 172 -22.28 -5.75 3.77
C ALA A 172 -23.78 -5.72 4.11
N GLY A 173 -24.68 -5.93 3.15
CA GLY A 173 -26.14 -5.85 3.30
C GLY A 173 -26.74 -6.95 4.18
N SER A 174 -25.95 -7.98 4.50
CA SER A 174 -26.29 -8.96 5.54
C SER A 174 -26.00 -8.48 6.97
N MET A 175 -25.22 -7.40 7.13
CA MET A 175 -24.72 -6.89 8.42
C MET A 175 -25.06 -5.41 8.69
N VAL A 176 -25.39 -4.64 7.66
CA VAL A 176 -25.59 -3.17 7.69
C VAL A 176 -26.78 -2.78 6.83
N ASP A 177 -27.49 -1.70 7.17
CA ASP A 177 -28.46 -1.08 6.27
C ASP A 177 -27.71 -0.59 5.00
N ALA A 178 -27.88 -1.34 3.91
CA ALA A 178 -27.14 -1.16 2.66
C ALA A 178 -27.39 0.19 1.96
N SER A 179 -28.35 0.98 2.45
CA SER A 179 -28.71 2.29 1.90
C SER A 179 -27.66 3.37 2.21
N ASP A 180 -27.14 3.43 3.43
CA ASP A 180 -26.09 4.39 3.83
C ASP A 180 -24.75 4.09 3.13
N PHE A 181 -24.47 2.80 2.91
CA PHE A 181 -23.27 2.34 2.20
C PHE A 181 -23.31 2.71 0.71
N ALA A 182 -24.44 2.52 0.02
CA ALA A 182 -24.58 2.94 -1.37
C ALA A 182 -24.57 4.47 -1.51
N ALA A 183 -25.18 5.20 -0.57
CA ALA A 183 -25.15 6.66 -0.55
C ALA A 183 -23.73 7.24 -0.43
N MET A 184 -22.82 6.50 0.21
CA MET A 184 -21.40 6.85 0.32
C MET A 184 -20.68 6.94 -1.03
N PHE A 185 -21.13 6.24 -2.06
CA PHE A 185 -20.46 6.21 -3.37
C PHE A 185 -21.19 6.99 -4.46
N MET A 186 -22.43 7.39 -4.17
CA MET A 186 -23.31 8.11 -5.11
C MET A 186 -23.37 9.62 -4.84
N ASN A 187 -22.58 10.14 -3.90
CA ASN A 187 -22.53 11.57 -3.60
C ASN A 187 -21.68 12.33 -4.64
N SER A 188 -22.27 13.34 -5.26
CA SER A 188 -21.63 14.17 -6.29
C SER A 188 -20.36 14.90 -5.80
N GLU A 189 -20.27 15.25 -4.52
CA GLU A 189 -19.07 15.89 -3.95
C GLU A 189 -17.85 14.96 -3.98
N ILE A 190 -18.08 13.64 -3.93
CA ILE A 190 -17.04 12.61 -3.93
C ILE A 190 -16.41 12.48 -5.31
N LEU A 191 -17.26 12.49 -6.34
CA LEU A 191 -16.84 12.45 -7.74
C LEU A 191 -16.04 13.69 -8.15
N ASP A 192 -16.36 14.86 -7.57
CA ASP A 192 -15.65 16.11 -7.85
C ASP A 192 -14.29 16.22 -7.11
N VAL A 193 -14.23 15.82 -5.84
CA VAL A 193 -12.99 15.85 -5.03
C VAL A 193 -11.94 14.90 -5.60
N PHE A 194 -12.37 13.76 -6.12
CA PHE A 194 -11.48 12.71 -6.63
C PHE A 194 -11.50 12.59 -8.15
N SER A 195 -11.86 13.68 -8.85
CA SER A 195 -11.94 13.65 -10.31
C SER A 195 -10.55 13.39 -10.93
N TYR A 196 -10.54 12.46 -11.89
CA TYR A 196 -9.36 12.10 -12.67
C TYR A 196 -8.72 13.31 -13.35
N MET A 197 -9.54 14.18 -13.95
CA MET A 197 -9.07 15.35 -14.69
C MET A 197 -8.35 16.35 -13.78
N ASN A 198 -8.86 16.57 -12.56
CA ASN A 198 -8.21 17.46 -11.59
C ASN A 198 -6.84 16.91 -11.16
N THR A 199 -6.76 15.60 -10.92
CA THR A 199 -5.51 14.93 -10.56
C THR A 199 -4.49 14.97 -11.71
N MET A 200 -4.93 14.70 -12.94
CA MET A 200 -4.06 14.76 -14.12
C MET A 200 -3.48 16.16 -14.31
N ASN A 201 -4.29 17.20 -14.10
CA ASN A 201 -3.80 18.58 -14.11
C ASN A 201 -2.76 18.80 -13.00
N GLN A 202 -3.00 18.31 -11.78
CA GLN A 202 -2.04 18.44 -10.67
C GLN A 202 -0.71 17.73 -10.97
N ILE A 203 -0.74 16.48 -11.42
CA ILE A 203 0.45 15.72 -11.81
C ILE A 203 1.21 16.47 -12.92
N GLY A 204 0.51 16.96 -13.94
CA GLY A 204 1.11 17.73 -15.04
C GLY A 204 1.70 19.08 -14.59
N THR A 205 1.13 19.72 -13.56
CA THR A 205 1.67 20.98 -13.01
C THR A 205 2.94 20.80 -12.18
N MET A 206 3.26 19.57 -11.75
CA MET A 206 4.51 19.21 -11.08
C MET A 206 5.65 18.95 -12.07
N ALA A 207 5.93 19.95 -12.90
CA ALA A 207 6.81 19.81 -14.05
C ALA A 207 8.26 19.43 -13.68
N SER A 208 8.78 19.92 -12.55
CA SER A 208 10.15 19.62 -12.10
C SER A 208 10.32 18.13 -11.77
N GLU A 209 9.47 17.60 -10.92
CA GLU A 209 9.50 16.20 -10.51
C GLU A 209 9.19 15.26 -11.69
N MET A 210 8.28 15.68 -12.57
CA MET A 210 8.00 14.93 -13.81
C MET A 210 9.20 14.91 -14.77
N SER A 211 9.96 16.00 -14.86
CA SER A 211 11.16 16.04 -15.71
C SER A 211 12.23 15.05 -15.24
N GLU A 212 12.44 14.91 -13.93
CA GLU A 212 13.37 13.92 -13.36
C GLU A 212 12.93 12.48 -13.66
N VAL A 213 11.62 12.20 -13.57
CA VAL A 213 11.06 10.89 -13.93
C VAL A 213 11.24 10.59 -15.41
N MET A 214 11.02 11.58 -16.29
CA MET A 214 11.23 11.43 -17.72
C MET A 214 12.70 11.22 -18.07
N ASP A 215 13.61 11.96 -17.45
CA ASP A 215 15.05 11.77 -17.62
C ASP A 215 15.46 10.36 -17.19
N TYR A 216 14.95 9.89 -16.03
CA TYR A 216 15.18 8.53 -15.54
C TYR A 216 14.69 7.46 -16.54
N LEU A 217 13.46 7.57 -17.04
CA LEU A 217 12.87 6.59 -17.96
C LEU A 217 13.40 6.68 -19.39
N SER A 218 13.80 7.87 -19.86
CA SER A 218 14.34 8.07 -21.21
C SER A 218 15.62 7.26 -21.44
N SER A 219 16.45 7.09 -20.40
CA SER A 219 17.64 6.24 -20.45
C SER A 219 17.30 4.78 -20.83
N MET A 220 16.14 4.28 -20.42
CA MET A 220 15.64 2.96 -20.80
C MET A 220 15.02 2.93 -22.18
N GLN A 221 14.38 4.03 -22.59
CA GLN A 221 13.85 4.15 -23.93
C GLN A 221 14.98 4.08 -24.98
N ASP A 222 16.12 4.69 -24.69
CA ASP A 222 17.31 4.61 -25.54
C ASP A 222 17.85 3.18 -25.62
N LEU A 223 17.93 2.48 -24.48
CA LEU A 223 18.33 1.07 -24.44
C LEU A 223 17.36 0.18 -25.22
N ALA A 224 16.05 0.37 -25.02
CA ALA A 224 14.99 -0.35 -25.71
C ALA A 224 15.04 -0.15 -27.24
N SER A 225 15.31 1.09 -27.67
CA SER A 225 15.49 1.43 -29.08
C SER A 225 16.76 0.81 -29.66
N GLY A 226 17.85 0.76 -28.89
CA GLY A 226 19.11 0.10 -29.25
C GLY A 226 19.01 -1.42 -29.40
N MET A 227 18.07 -2.06 -28.71
CA MET A 227 17.78 -3.51 -28.83
C MET A 227 17.02 -3.89 -30.11
N GLY A 228 16.86 -2.95 -31.06
CA GLY A 228 16.15 -3.20 -32.32
C GLY A 228 14.64 -3.27 -32.17
N GLY A 229 14.09 -2.73 -31.07
CA GLY A 229 12.67 -2.59 -30.91
C GLY A 229 12.07 -1.74 -32.04
N SER A 230 10.81 -2.00 -32.41
CA SER A 230 10.10 -1.20 -33.40
C SER A 230 8.78 -0.66 -32.88
N GLY A 231 8.55 0.65 -33.01
CA GLY A 231 7.28 1.30 -32.72
C GLY A 231 7.26 2.13 -31.42
N SER A 232 6.06 2.61 -31.09
CA SER A 232 5.77 3.30 -29.83
C SER A 232 5.82 2.32 -28.66
N TYR A 233 6.47 2.72 -27.56
CA TYR A 233 6.62 1.90 -26.35
C TYR A 233 5.83 2.50 -25.18
N ASP A 234 5.20 1.63 -24.41
CA ASP A 234 4.69 1.96 -23.10
C ASP A 234 5.82 1.68 -22.10
N LEU A 235 6.35 2.76 -21.50
CA LEU A 235 7.52 2.68 -20.63
C LEU A 235 7.20 2.04 -19.29
N LEU A 236 5.93 2.04 -18.88
CA LEU A 236 5.44 1.41 -17.67
C LEU A 236 4.30 0.46 -18.02
N CYS A 237 4.22 -0.64 -17.28
CA CYS A 237 3.10 -1.53 -17.20
C CYS A 237 1.88 -0.78 -16.66
N GLU A 238 0.75 -1.06 -17.29
CA GLU A 238 -0.54 -0.56 -16.87
C GLU A 238 -0.91 -1.11 -15.48
N SER A 239 -1.38 -0.22 -14.61
CA SER A 239 -1.89 -0.51 -13.26
C SER A 239 -3.29 -1.09 -13.36
N THR A 240 -3.61 -2.09 -12.55
CA THR A 240 -5.00 -2.56 -12.38
C THR A 240 -5.78 -1.76 -11.35
N VAL A 241 -5.07 -0.93 -10.58
CA VAL A 241 -5.68 -0.15 -9.51
C VAL A 241 -6.22 1.16 -10.05
N THR A 242 -7.50 1.36 -9.81
CA THR A 242 -8.23 2.61 -10.00
C THR A 242 -7.84 3.61 -8.89
N PRO A 243 -7.22 4.75 -9.19
CA PRO A 243 -6.85 5.75 -8.16
C PRO A 243 -8.10 6.32 -7.47
N PHE A 244 -7.95 6.74 -6.21
CA PHE A 244 -8.99 7.34 -5.36
C PHE A 244 -10.19 6.47 -5.01
N ILE A 245 -10.17 5.22 -5.43
CA ILE A 245 -11.20 4.25 -5.07
C ILE A 245 -10.74 3.48 -3.82
N PRO A 246 -11.61 3.28 -2.81
CA PRO A 246 -11.25 2.53 -1.61
C PRO A 246 -11.34 1.03 -1.87
N PHE A 247 -10.25 0.30 -1.65
CA PHE A 247 -10.21 -1.17 -1.78
C PHE A 247 -10.57 -1.88 -0.49
N TYR A 248 -10.22 -1.29 0.65
CA TYR A 248 -10.51 -1.84 1.98
C TYR A 248 -10.65 -0.73 3.00
N LEU A 249 -11.68 -0.79 3.85
CA LEU A 249 -11.91 0.15 4.94
C LEU A 249 -12.20 -0.66 6.21
N SER A 250 -11.34 -0.56 7.21
CA SER A 250 -11.54 -1.32 8.46
C SER A 250 -12.79 -0.90 9.25
N ALA A 251 -13.31 0.30 8.98
CA ALA A 251 -14.55 0.79 9.56
C ALA A 251 -15.80 0.06 9.06
N ILE A 252 -15.79 -0.51 7.86
CA ILE A 252 -16.90 -1.34 7.36
C ILE A 252 -16.64 -2.83 7.59
N ASP A 253 -15.37 -3.25 7.63
CA ASP A 253 -14.92 -4.57 8.08
C ASP A 253 -14.98 -4.70 9.61
N THR A 254 -16.04 -4.16 10.21
CA THR A 254 -16.09 -3.86 11.65
C THR A 254 -15.92 -5.12 12.50
N LEU A 255 -16.62 -6.20 12.20
CA LEU A 255 -16.63 -7.39 13.06
C LEU A 255 -15.30 -8.14 13.02
N THR A 256 -14.77 -8.29 11.82
CA THR A 256 -13.69 -9.16 11.35
C THR A 256 -12.32 -8.49 11.50
N TRP A 257 -12.26 -7.17 11.40
CA TRP A 257 -11.04 -6.42 11.74
C TRP A 257 -10.78 -6.36 13.26
N ARG A 258 -11.80 -6.61 14.08
CA ARG A 258 -11.70 -6.54 15.55
C ARG A 258 -11.75 -7.91 16.22
N LEU A 259 -12.36 -8.89 15.58
CA LEU A 259 -12.43 -10.26 16.05
C LEU A 259 -11.71 -11.19 15.06
N PRO A 260 -10.81 -12.07 15.52
CA PRO A 260 -9.99 -12.91 14.65
C PRO A 260 -10.75 -14.10 14.04
N TRP A 261 -12.10 -14.09 14.05
CA TRP A 261 -12.90 -15.27 13.76
C TRP A 261 -12.69 -15.85 12.35
N PRO A 262 -12.52 -15.08 11.26
CA PRO A 262 -12.33 -15.68 9.95
C PRO A 262 -11.01 -16.45 9.89
N ASP A 263 -9.92 -15.80 10.31
CA ASP A 263 -8.59 -16.39 10.33
C ASP A 263 -8.46 -17.57 11.30
N VAL A 264 -9.18 -17.57 12.42
CA VAL A 264 -9.22 -18.74 13.31
C VAL A 264 -9.88 -19.94 12.62
N LEU A 265 -10.81 -19.74 11.70
CA LEU A 265 -11.49 -20.82 10.99
C LEU A 265 -10.71 -21.27 9.74
N THR A 266 -10.24 -20.33 8.91
CA THR A 266 -9.62 -20.64 7.61
C THR A 266 -8.09 -20.68 7.67
N HIS A 267 -7.47 -19.95 8.60
CA HIS A 267 -6.02 -19.78 8.74
C HIS A 267 -5.47 -20.25 10.10
N SER A 268 -6.15 -21.18 10.77
CA SER A 268 -5.70 -21.77 12.05
C SER A 268 -4.27 -22.34 11.99
N VAL A 269 -3.89 -22.87 10.83
CA VAL A 269 -2.55 -23.40 10.57
C VAL A 269 -1.53 -22.26 10.49
N ASP A 270 -1.77 -21.22 9.67
CA ASP A 270 -0.90 -20.05 9.58
C ASP A 270 -0.71 -19.35 10.95
N LEU A 271 -1.78 -19.27 11.74
CA LEU A 271 -1.75 -18.80 13.12
C LEU A 271 -0.77 -19.61 13.97
N ALA A 272 -0.87 -20.95 13.93
CA ALA A 272 0.04 -21.83 14.66
C ALA A 272 1.50 -21.70 14.19
N TYR A 273 1.72 -21.54 12.88
CA TYR A 273 3.06 -21.30 12.32
C TYR A 273 3.66 -19.98 12.77
N GLY A 274 2.87 -18.89 12.79
CA GLY A 274 3.31 -17.58 13.26
C GLY A 274 3.68 -17.55 14.75
N MET A 275 3.00 -18.35 15.57
CA MET A 275 3.25 -18.44 17.01
C MET A 275 4.42 -19.36 17.39
N THR A 276 4.89 -20.22 16.48
CA THR A 276 5.92 -21.21 16.80
C THR A 276 7.30 -20.74 16.36
N PRO A 277 8.21 -20.39 17.28
CA PRO A 277 9.45 -19.69 16.94
C PRO A 277 10.46 -20.49 16.11
N PHE A 278 10.34 -21.82 16.10
CA PHE A 278 11.29 -22.72 15.45
C PHE A 278 10.84 -23.26 14.08
N LEU A 279 9.64 -22.89 13.62
CA LEU A 279 9.16 -23.37 12.32
C LEU A 279 9.71 -22.51 11.18
N PRO A 280 10.07 -23.13 10.02
CA PRO A 280 10.39 -22.37 8.81
C PRO A 280 9.12 -21.69 8.26
N ASN A 281 9.32 -20.67 7.40
CA ASN A 281 8.24 -19.97 6.66
C ASN A 281 7.17 -19.30 7.53
N ARG A 282 7.55 -18.76 8.69
CA ARG A 282 6.63 -17.97 9.51
C ARG A 282 6.23 -16.70 8.77
N LYS A 283 4.93 -16.46 8.67
CA LYS A 283 4.37 -15.18 8.20
C LYS A 283 4.39 -14.18 9.33
N VAL A 284 5.59 -13.67 9.65
CA VAL A 284 5.83 -12.69 10.71
C VAL A 284 6.29 -11.37 10.12
N ILE A 285 5.92 -10.30 10.78
CA ILE A 285 6.20 -8.92 10.42
C ILE A 285 7.27 -8.40 11.40
N GLY A 286 8.37 -7.87 10.87
CA GLY A 286 9.54 -7.44 11.64
C GLY A 286 10.85 -7.66 10.87
N THR A 287 12.01 -7.46 11.51
CA THR A 287 13.32 -7.68 10.87
C THR A 287 13.58 -9.17 10.67
N PRO A 288 13.88 -9.61 9.43
CA PRO A 288 14.20 -10.99 9.12
C PRO A 288 15.65 -11.29 9.50
N ASP A 289 15.93 -11.51 10.79
CA ASP A 289 17.23 -12.03 11.21
C ASP A 289 17.28 -13.55 10.97
N ALA A 290 18.43 -14.02 10.46
CA ALA A 290 18.73 -15.43 10.19
C ALA A 290 18.70 -16.36 11.43
N MET A 291 18.45 -15.82 12.63
CA MET A 291 18.17 -16.60 13.84
C MET A 291 16.91 -16.06 14.55
N PRO A 292 15.72 -16.62 14.24
CA PRO A 292 14.44 -16.16 14.79
C PRO A 292 14.22 -16.40 16.30
N THR A 293 15.17 -17.02 16.98
CA THR A 293 15.00 -17.56 18.34
C THR A 293 15.67 -16.75 19.44
N LEU A 294 16.50 -15.75 19.11
CA LEU A 294 17.32 -15.04 20.11
C LEU A 294 17.38 -13.51 19.96
N THR A 295 16.90 -12.91 18.85
CA THR A 295 16.96 -11.45 18.65
C THR A 295 15.58 -10.82 18.47
N ASN A 296 15.48 -9.56 18.94
CA ASN A 296 14.28 -8.72 19.10
C ASN A 296 13.61 -8.25 17.78
N GLY A 297 13.70 -9.05 16.71
CA GLY A 297 13.33 -8.63 15.36
C GLY A 297 11.86 -8.80 14.99
N VAL A 298 11.12 -9.72 15.62
CA VAL A 298 9.71 -9.98 15.29
C VAL A 298 8.79 -9.02 16.03
N TRP A 299 7.93 -8.32 15.29
CA TRP A 299 7.00 -7.35 15.86
C TRP A 299 5.62 -7.96 16.07
N ALA A 300 5.09 -8.69 15.08
CA ALA A 300 3.84 -9.43 15.21
C ALA A 300 3.70 -10.50 14.12
N GLY A 301 2.78 -11.46 14.29
CA GLY A 301 2.35 -12.34 13.20
C GLY A 301 1.47 -11.61 12.19
N LEU A 302 1.50 -12.04 10.93
CA LEU A 302 0.53 -11.59 9.92
C LEU A 302 -0.89 -11.98 10.32
N TYR A 303 -1.09 -13.22 10.79
CA TYR A 303 -2.36 -13.68 11.32
C TYR A 303 -2.44 -13.51 12.85
N PRO A 304 -3.63 -13.24 13.42
CA PRO A 304 -4.85 -12.90 12.69
C PRO A 304 -4.75 -11.48 12.15
N ARG A 305 -5.34 -11.25 10.98
CA ARG A 305 -5.40 -9.98 10.24
C ARG A 305 -6.46 -9.09 10.85
N ILE A 306 -6.16 -8.66 12.08
CA ILE A 306 -6.95 -7.74 12.89
C ILE A 306 -6.16 -6.47 13.21
N GLY A 307 -6.86 -5.42 13.63
CA GLY A 307 -6.27 -4.14 13.99
C GLY A 307 -5.53 -4.12 15.33
N PHE A 308 -5.70 -5.14 16.18
CA PHE A 308 -4.99 -5.25 17.47
C PHE A 308 -3.58 -5.82 17.29
N VAL A 309 -2.58 -5.12 17.83
CA VAL A 309 -1.17 -5.52 17.76
C VAL A 309 -0.53 -5.40 19.13
N ASN A 310 0.08 -6.49 19.62
CA ASN A 310 0.79 -6.50 20.89
C ASN A 310 2.21 -5.91 20.73
N GLN A 311 2.31 -4.59 20.64
CA GLN A 311 3.57 -3.84 20.54
C GLN A 311 3.48 -2.52 21.31
N GLU A 312 4.52 -2.14 22.04
CA GLU A 312 4.53 -0.87 22.78
C GLU A 312 4.73 0.35 21.86
N HIS A 313 5.43 0.16 20.74
CA HIS A 313 5.76 1.23 19.82
C HIS A 313 4.67 1.42 18.76
N ASP A 314 4.01 2.57 18.78
CA ASP A 314 2.84 2.83 17.93
C ASP A 314 3.15 2.78 16.41
N GLY A 315 4.32 3.25 15.96
CA GLY A 315 4.73 3.08 14.57
C GLY A 315 4.88 1.62 14.13
N LYS A 316 5.20 0.71 15.06
CA LYS A 316 5.24 -0.74 14.80
C LYS A 316 3.83 -1.29 14.67
N VAL A 317 2.93 -0.87 15.57
CA VAL A 317 1.50 -1.19 15.52
C VAL A 317 0.88 -0.75 14.19
N GLY A 318 1.12 0.52 13.79
CA GLY A 318 0.62 1.11 12.55
C GLY A 318 1.00 0.31 11.32
N ALA A 319 2.28 0.00 11.17
CA ALA A 319 2.72 -0.70 9.98
C ALA A 319 2.40 -2.22 9.98
N VAL A 320 2.28 -2.88 11.15
CA VAL A 320 1.73 -4.25 11.23
C VAL A 320 0.27 -4.25 10.77
N ALA A 321 -0.53 -3.30 11.25
CA ALA A 321 -1.92 -3.17 10.84
C ALA A 321 -2.04 -2.92 9.33
N SER A 322 -1.24 -1.99 8.79
CA SER A 322 -1.17 -1.75 7.34
C SER A 322 -0.82 -3.00 6.54
N GLN A 323 0.15 -3.77 7.03
CA GLN A 323 0.57 -4.99 6.36
C GLN A 323 -0.54 -6.05 6.31
N ARG A 324 -1.27 -6.22 7.42
CA ARG A 324 -2.41 -7.14 7.52
C ARG A 324 -3.54 -6.73 6.58
N ALA A 325 -3.87 -5.45 6.53
CA ALA A 325 -4.90 -4.94 5.65
C ALA A 325 -4.51 -5.11 4.17
N LEU A 326 -3.24 -4.87 3.82
CA LEU A 326 -2.77 -5.06 2.45
C LEU A 326 -2.84 -6.52 2.03
N ASP A 327 -2.49 -7.45 2.92
CA ASP A 327 -2.61 -8.89 2.67
C ASP A 327 -4.07 -9.30 2.35
N LEU A 328 -5.07 -8.70 2.98
CA LEU A 328 -6.48 -8.92 2.65
C LEU A 328 -6.84 -8.44 1.24
N VAL A 329 -6.34 -7.26 0.83
CA VAL A 329 -6.60 -6.69 -0.51
C VAL A 329 -5.88 -7.48 -1.60
N LEU A 330 -4.68 -8.00 -1.31
CA LEU A 330 -3.85 -8.74 -2.26
C LEU A 330 -4.07 -10.26 -2.22
N ALA A 331 -4.95 -10.75 -1.35
CA ALA A 331 -5.35 -12.15 -1.32
C ALA A 331 -6.05 -12.53 -2.63
N GLU A 332 -5.64 -13.63 -3.25
CA GLU A 332 -6.37 -14.20 -4.39
C GLU A 332 -7.76 -14.69 -3.94
N ASP A 333 -8.75 -14.60 -4.83
CA ASP A 333 -10.14 -14.96 -4.52
C ASP A 333 -10.25 -16.39 -3.95
N GLY A 334 -10.95 -16.54 -2.82
CA GLY A 334 -11.17 -17.84 -2.18
C GLY A 334 -11.16 -17.81 -0.66
N ASN A 335 -10.50 -18.81 -0.05
CA ASN A 335 -10.46 -18.93 1.42
C ASN A 335 -9.63 -17.83 2.10
N ASP A 336 -8.79 -17.13 1.35
CA ASP A 336 -7.74 -16.26 1.89
C ASP A 336 -8.25 -14.89 2.35
N HIS A 337 -9.41 -14.43 1.88
CA HIS A 337 -10.10 -13.23 2.43
C HIS A 337 -11.48 -13.56 3.01
N PHE A 338 -11.77 -14.86 3.22
CA PHE A 338 -13.08 -15.32 3.64
C PHE A 338 -13.56 -14.57 4.88
N GLY A 339 -14.80 -14.07 4.84
CA GLY A 339 -15.41 -13.35 5.96
C GLY A 339 -15.02 -11.88 6.09
N HIS A 340 -13.92 -11.42 5.49
CA HIS A 340 -13.57 -10.00 5.46
C HIS A 340 -14.35 -9.26 4.36
N VAL A 341 -14.64 -7.98 4.60
CA VAL A 341 -15.32 -7.08 3.68
C VAL A 341 -14.30 -6.26 2.91
N THR A 342 -13.97 -6.72 1.70
CA THR A 342 -13.23 -5.94 0.70
C THR A 342 -14.21 -5.27 -0.28
N LEU A 343 -13.84 -4.10 -0.80
CA LEU A 343 -14.73 -3.29 -1.62
C LEU A 343 -14.59 -3.56 -3.11
N PHE A 344 -13.35 -3.60 -3.59
CA PHE A 344 -13.04 -3.91 -4.97
C PHE A 344 -11.91 -4.90 -5.03
N ASN A 345 -11.98 -5.81 -5.99
CA ASN A 345 -10.88 -6.68 -6.32
C ASN A 345 -9.88 -5.88 -7.16
N PRO A 346 -8.60 -5.74 -6.73
CA PRO A 346 -7.60 -5.02 -7.50
C PRO A 346 -7.17 -5.74 -8.78
N GLY A 347 -7.75 -6.89 -9.11
CA GLY A 347 -7.42 -7.67 -10.29
C GLY A 347 -6.14 -8.48 -10.07
N PHE A 348 -6.24 -9.76 -10.41
CA PHE A 348 -5.13 -10.73 -10.43
C PHE A 348 -4.90 -11.32 -11.81
N ALA A 349 -5.43 -10.65 -12.85
CA ALA A 349 -5.36 -11.17 -14.21
C ALA A 349 -3.90 -11.32 -14.62
N ASN A 350 -3.49 -12.55 -14.91
CA ASN A 350 -2.17 -12.83 -15.46
C ASN A 350 -2.35 -13.18 -16.93
N GLN A 351 -1.94 -12.26 -17.81
CA GLN A 351 -1.82 -12.50 -19.24
C GLN A 351 -0.39 -12.95 -19.57
N ARG A 352 -0.17 -13.50 -20.76
CA ARG A 352 1.16 -14.02 -21.13
C ARG A 352 2.20 -12.91 -21.35
N ASP A 353 1.73 -11.75 -21.75
CA ASP A 353 2.48 -10.54 -22.09
C ASP A 353 2.41 -9.45 -21.00
N TRP A 354 1.61 -9.66 -19.94
CA TRP A 354 1.47 -8.76 -18.80
C TRP A 354 0.96 -9.54 -17.60
N HIS A 355 1.66 -9.49 -16.47
CA HIS A 355 1.22 -10.14 -15.24
C HIS A 355 1.78 -9.45 -14.00
N ILE A 356 1.16 -9.78 -12.87
CA ILE A 356 1.50 -9.21 -11.57
C ILE A 356 2.36 -10.20 -10.81
N ILE A 357 3.47 -9.76 -10.22
CA ILE A 357 4.28 -10.62 -9.37
C ILE A 357 3.59 -10.67 -7.99
N PRO A 358 3.12 -11.85 -7.53
CA PRO A 358 2.40 -11.96 -6.26
C PRO A 358 3.21 -11.41 -5.10
N TYR A 359 2.53 -10.70 -4.21
CA TYR A 359 3.13 -10.17 -3.00
C TYR A 359 3.15 -11.24 -1.93
N GLU A 360 4.32 -11.83 -1.69
CA GLU A 360 4.45 -13.00 -0.81
C GLU A 360 5.38 -12.73 0.36
N PHE A 361 4.88 -13.06 1.57
CA PHE A 361 5.64 -13.07 2.81
C PHE A 361 6.34 -14.39 3.02
N HIS A 362 7.68 -14.37 2.96
CA HIS A 362 8.52 -15.50 3.33
C HIS A 362 9.43 -15.15 4.50
N ALA A 363 9.88 -16.17 5.22
CA ALA A 363 10.84 -15.99 6.31
C ALA A 363 12.20 -15.42 5.83
N SER A 364 12.52 -15.59 4.54
CA SER A 364 13.75 -15.08 3.91
C SER A 364 13.62 -13.66 3.35
N GLY A 365 12.46 -13.04 3.47
CA GLY A 365 12.17 -11.71 2.91
C GLY A 365 10.87 -11.67 2.12
N VAL A 366 10.54 -10.49 1.62
CA VAL A 366 9.29 -10.22 0.93
C VAL A 366 9.55 -10.00 -0.56
N LYS A 367 8.69 -10.54 -1.42
CA LYS A 367 8.73 -10.36 -2.87
C LYS A 367 7.40 -9.80 -3.38
N GLY A 368 7.39 -9.23 -4.58
CA GLY A 368 6.18 -8.76 -5.26
C GLY A 368 5.75 -7.32 -4.96
N GLY A 369 6.53 -6.59 -4.14
CA GLY A 369 6.26 -5.18 -3.89
C GLY A 369 7.18 -4.55 -2.85
N VAL A 370 7.11 -3.23 -2.76
CA VAL A 370 7.87 -2.42 -1.80
C VAL A 370 6.99 -1.32 -1.21
N TRP A 371 7.38 -0.79 -0.07
CA TRP A 371 6.69 0.24 0.68
C TRP A 371 7.47 1.52 0.70
N GLN A 372 6.77 2.64 0.60
CA GLN A 372 7.29 3.99 0.74
C GLN A 372 6.57 4.70 1.88
N GLN A 373 7.31 5.38 2.75
CA GLN A 373 6.71 6.18 3.81
C GLN A 373 6.33 7.57 3.28
N VAL A 374 5.06 7.94 3.42
CA VAL A 374 4.55 9.26 3.04
C VAL A 374 4.36 10.15 4.27
N HIS A 375 3.73 9.63 5.32
CA HIS A 375 3.43 10.36 6.55
C HIS A 375 3.79 9.46 7.75
N PRO A 376 4.42 9.98 8.83
CA PRO A 376 4.61 11.39 9.20
C PRO A 376 5.80 12.10 8.53
N ILE A 377 6.84 11.36 8.18
CA ILE A 377 8.05 11.91 7.56
C ILE A 377 8.17 11.30 6.17
N PRO A 378 8.00 12.07 5.09
CA PRO A 378 8.09 11.54 3.74
C PRO A 378 9.50 11.02 3.43
N LYS A 379 9.59 9.90 2.72
CA LYS A 379 10.83 9.26 2.29
C LYS A 379 10.79 8.97 0.79
N ALA A 380 11.87 9.29 0.10
CA ALA A 380 12.06 8.89 -1.31
C ALA A 380 12.44 7.40 -1.43
N GLU A 381 13.09 6.83 -0.42
CA GLU A 381 13.51 5.43 -0.45
C GLU A 381 12.34 4.47 -0.22
N CYS A 382 12.33 3.36 -0.96
CA CYS A 382 11.42 2.23 -0.74
C CYS A 382 12.08 1.03 -0.10
N ARG A 383 11.28 0.21 0.57
CA ARG A 383 11.74 -1.01 1.27
C ARG A 383 10.78 -2.18 1.00
N PRO A 384 11.27 -3.41 0.78
CA PRO A 384 10.42 -4.57 0.47
C PRO A 384 9.45 -4.97 1.59
N SER A 385 9.82 -4.65 2.83
CA SER A 385 8.92 -4.63 3.98
C SER A 385 8.86 -3.21 4.50
N LEU A 386 7.82 -2.87 5.28
CA LEU A 386 7.72 -1.59 6.00
C LEU A 386 8.92 -1.33 6.94
N TYR A 387 9.86 -2.28 7.10
CA TYR A 387 10.89 -2.32 8.13
C TYR A 387 12.30 -2.73 7.62
N ARG A 388 13.31 -2.27 8.38
CA ARG A 388 14.72 -2.02 8.01
C ARG A 388 15.61 -3.27 7.81
N ASP A 389 16.54 -3.14 6.85
CA ASP A 389 17.84 -3.83 6.81
C ASP A 389 18.87 -3.06 7.68
N ARG A 390 19.38 -3.64 8.79
CA ARG A 390 20.80 -3.55 9.25
C ARG A 390 21.08 -4.25 10.60
N GLU A 391 22.38 -4.52 10.78
CA GLU A 391 23.07 -5.53 11.59
C GLU A 391 22.75 -5.68 13.10
N LEU A 392 23.13 -6.86 13.58
CA LEU A 392 23.03 -7.45 14.93
C LEU A 392 23.42 -6.52 16.13
N SER A 393 24.02 -5.35 15.89
CA SER A 393 24.41 -4.41 16.95
C SER A 393 23.30 -3.45 17.39
N ASP A 394 22.22 -3.32 16.61
CA ASP A 394 21.13 -2.36 16.86
C ASP A 394 20.00 -2.94 17.75
N THR A 395 20.17 -4.14 18.31
CA THR A 395 19.12 -4.96 18.96
C THR A 395 18.53 -4.43 20.27
N ALA A 396 19.10 -3.37 20.85
CA ALA A 396 18.68 -2.82 22.15
C ALA A 396 17.76 -1.59 22.06
N GLU A 397 17.83 -0.82 20.96
CA GLU A 397 17.11 0.44 20.79
C GLU A 397 16.65 0.59 19.33
N ASP A 398 15.70 -0.25 18.93
CA ASP A 398 15.17 -0.23 17.56
C ASP A 398 14.22 0.97 17.34
N HIS A 399 14.81 2.09 16.91
CA HIS A 399 14.13 3.31 16.46
C HIS A 399 13.69 3.30 14.99
N SER A 400 13.63 2.12 14.33
CA SER A 400 13.31 2.04 12.90
C SER A 400 11.86 2.38 12.55
N ALA A 401 10.95 2.34 13.51
CA ALA A 401 9.55 2.70 13.28
C ALA A 401 9.35 4.22 13.32
N PRO A 402 8.55 4.80 12.40
CA PRO A 402 8.30 6.23 12.39
C PRO A 402 7.70 6.71 13.70
N VAL A 403 8.39 7.64 14.36
CA VAL A 403 7.96 8.26 15.61
C VAL A 403 7.34 9.61 15.30
N VAL A 404 6.12 9.83 15.77
CA VAL A 404 5.54 11.18 15.86
C VAL A 404 5.81 11.69 17.28
N LEU A 405 6.76 12.61 17.44
CA LEU A 405 6.95 13.29 18.72
C LEU A 405 5.84 14.33 18.90
N GLY A 406 4.89 14.06 19.80
CA GLY A 406 3.86 15.02 20.20
C GLY A 406 2.77 15.33 19.16
N GLY A 407 2.52 14.45 18.19
CA GLY A 407 1.46 14.60 17.18
C GLY A 407 0.55 13.37 17.09
N ASP A 408 -0.46 13.47 16.21
CA ASP A 408 -1.40 12.37 15.96
C ASP A 408 -0.65 11.16 15.40
N GLN A 409 -0.69 10.03 16.09
CA GLN A 409 0.07 8.83 15.72
C GLN A 409 -0.61 8.10 14.57
N ASN A 410 -0.67 8.77 13.43
CA ASN A 410 -1.28 8.32 12.21
C ASN A 410 -0.19 8.25 11.13
N TYR A 411 -0.40 7.38 10.16
CA TYR A 411 0.64 7.04 9.21
C TYR A 411 0.05 6.82 7.83
N ILE A 412 0.83 7.15 6.81
CA ILE A 412 0.48 6.88 5.42
C ILE A 412 1.70 6.25 4.76
N TRP A 413 1.47 5.15 4.07
CA TRP A 413 2.45 4.49 3.21
C TRP A 413 1.90 4.36 1.81
N ALA A 414 2.76 4.46 0.82
CA ALA A 414 2.46 4.04 -0.54
C ALA A 414 3.00 2.62 -0.75
N PHE A 415 2.16 1.71 -1.22
CA PHE A 415 2.57 0.39 -1.64
C PHE A 415 2.79 0.35 -3.14
N TRP A 416 3.98 -0.10 -3.52
CA TRP A 416 4.43 -0.23 -4.88
C TRP A 416 4.42 -1.70 -5.28
N ARG A 417 3.41 -2.12 -6.05
CA ARG A 417 3.25 -3.51 -6.49
C ARG A 417 4.15 -3.80 -7.69
N ARG A 418 4.74 -5.00 -7.74
CA ARG A 418 5.66 -5.41 -8.81
C ARG A 418 4.90 -5.96 -10.02
N TYR A 419 5.15 -5.36 -11.18
CA TYR A 419 4.61 -5.78 -12.47
C TYR A 419 5.69 -6.34 -13.39
N GLU A 420 5.29 -7.24 -14.29
CA GLU A 420 6.10 -7.62 -15.44
C GLU A 420 5.24 -7.58 -16.72
N CYS A 421 5.69 -6.88 -17.76
CA CYS A 421 4.96 -6.77 -19.01
C CYS A 421 5.84 -6.49 -20.22
N CYS A 422 5.27 -6.62 -21.42
CA CYS A 422 5.93 -6.22 -22.66
C CYS A 422 5.73 -4.72 -22.92
N MET A 423 6.81 -4.00 -23.27
CA MET A 423 6.75 -2.56 -23.61
C MET A 423 5.86 -2.24 -24.82
N ASN A 424 5.61 -3.21 -25.70
CA ASN A 424 4.70 -3.05 -26.83
C ASN A 424 3.85 -4.30 -26.95
N ARG A 425 2.54 -4.13 -26.70
CA ARG A 425 1.52 -5.18 -26.70
C ARG A 425 0.64 -5.13 -27.97
N LYS A 426 1.07 -4.44 -29.03
CA LYS A 426 0.28 -4.32 -30.27
C LYS A 426 0.32 -5.64 -31.05
N GLY A 427 -0.83 -6.30 -31.16
CA GLY A 427 -1.00 -7.55 -31.92
C GLY A 427 -1.09 -8.78 -31.02
N VAL A 428 -1.03 -9.97 -31.61
CA VAL A 428 -1.12 -11.24 -30.89
C VAL A 428 0.24 -11.59 -30.29
N PHE A 429 0.27 -11.88 -28.99
CA PHE A 429 1.47 -12.37 -28.32
C PHE A 429 1.86 -13.75 -28.83
N ILE A 430 3.10 -13.88 -29.32
CA ILE A 430 3.66 -15.14 -29.80
C ILE A 430 4.47 -15.82 -28.70
N GLY A 431 5.31 -15.05 -28.01
CA GLY A 431 6.18 -15.58 -26.96
C GLY A 431 7.11 -14.52 -26.37
N ALA A 432 7.75 -14.88 -25.26
CA ALA A 432 8.79 -14.09 -24.63
C ALA A 432 10.03 -14.96 -24.39
N ILE A 433 11.20 -14.36 -24.57
CA ILE A 433 12.51 -14.97 -24.35
C ILE A 433 13.13 -14.28 -23.15
N PRO A 434 13.36 -14.98 -22.03
CA PRO A 434 14.00 -14.37 -20.87
C PRO A 434 15.47 -14.05 -21.16
N THR A 435 15.95 -12.95 -20.60
CA THR A 435 17.36 -12.55 -20.62
C THR A 435 17.86 -12.36 -19.19
N PRO A 436 19.18 -12.29 -18.95
CA PRO A 436 19.66 -11.80 -17.67
C PRO A 436 19.06 -10.43 -17.36
N ASP A 437 18.64 -10.23 -16.11
CA ASP A 437 18.00 -8.99 -15.68
C ASP A 437 18.99 -7.83 -15.76
N ILE A 438 18.60 -6.78 -16.47
CA ILE A 438 19.35 -5.53 -16.55
C ILE A 438 18.52 -4.46 -15.86
N CYS A 439 18.91 -4.09 -14.64
CA CYS A 439 18.19 -3.15 -13.79
C CYS A 439 18.87 -1.78 -13.76
N LEU A 440 18.06 -0.72 -13.69
CA LEU A 440 18.50 0.60 -13.29
C LEU A 440 18.55 0.70 -11.77
N PHE A 441 19.63 1.28 -11.26
CA PHE A 441 19.88 1.48 -9.83
C PHE A 441 19.35 2.82 -9.35
#